data_AF-A0A0N9HMY7-F1
#
_entry.id   AF-A0A0N9HMY7-F1
#
_cell.length_a   1.000
_cell.length_b   1.000
_cell.length_c   1.000
_cell.angle_alpha   90.00
_cell.angle_beta   90.00
_cell.angle_gamma   90.00
#
_symmetry.space_group_name_H-M   'P 1'
#
loop_
_entity.id
_entity.type
_entity.pdbx_description
1 polymer ?
#
loop_
_entity_poly.entity_id
_entity_poly.type
_entity_poly.pdbx_seq_one_letter_code
_entity_poly.pdbx_strand_id
1 'polypeptide(L)'
;MGAVLGALAVGTVTVPAVADASAQAAATGTMMAWRGAGPDSLIWWSQLDGNTWSGQQPLTDRRTGAAPALARVAGDREVVMAWRGVGADNHVWWSRFNGTSWSPPQQLNDRRTDLAPALGLDAAGRLVMAWRGTGPDDHIWWSQFTGAGWSGQQQLADRRTDAAPALGRAANGQLVMAWRGVGADNHVWWSRFNGTSWSPQQPVTDRRTDFTPALGTNAAGQLVMAWRGVGPDSLIWWSRFTGSGWEPQQPLTDRRTDGAPALASHPTGVLAMAWRGTGADNHVSWSRMSGGTWLPQQPLNDRRTDLAPALG
;
A
#
# COMPACT_ATOMS: atom_id res chain seq x y z
N MET A 1 10.38 -42.15 -70.98
CA MET A 1 9.23 -41.38 -70.50
C MET A 1 8.90 -41.86 -69.09
N GLY A 2 8.85 -40.96 -68.11
CA GLY A 2 8.47 -41.26 -66.73
C GLY A 2 9.49 -40.77 -65.71
N ALA A 3 9.57 -39.46 -65.50
CA ALA A 3 10.23 -38.89 -64.33
C ALA A 3 9.32 -39.06 -63.12
N VAL A 4 9.79 -39.73 -62.07
CA VAL A 4 9.09 -39.86 -60.79
C VAL A 4 9.60 -38.75 -59.87
N LEU A 5 8.69 -37.85 -59.48
CA LEU A 5 8.89 -36.83 -58.46
C LEU A 5 8.94 -37.49 -57.07
N GLY A 6 10.09 -37.45 -56.41
CA GLY A 6 10.22 -37.77 -54.98
C GLY A 6 10.11 -36.49 -54.15
N ALA A 7 9.06 -36.39 -53.35
CA ALA A 7 8.82 -35.27 -52.45
C ALA A 7 9.84 -35.25 -51.29
N LEU A 8 10.45 -34.09 -51.04
CA LEU A 8 11.26 -33.81 -49.86
C LEU A 8 10.35 -33.64 -48.64
N ALA A 9 10.41 -34.58 -47.70
CA ALA A 9 9.80 -34.43 -46.38
C ALA A 9 10.63 -33.43 -45.55
N VAL A 10 10.04 -32.29 -45.23
CA VAL A 10 10.59 -31.35 -44.25
C VAL A 10 10.30 -31.91 -42.86
N GLY A 11 11.30 -32.54 -42.24
CA GLY A 11 11.23 -32.97 -40.85
C GLY A 11 11.21 -31.76 -39.92
N THR A 12 10.12 -31.56 -39.20
CA THR A 12 10.04 -30.58 -38.12
C THR A 12 10.89 -31.06 -36.95
N VAL A 13 11.99 -30.36 -36.66
CA VAL A 13 12.74 -30.52 -35.42
C VAL A 13 11.88 -29.94 -34.29
N THR A 14 11.20 -30.80 -33.53
CA THR A 14 10.60 -30.40 -32.26
C THR A 14 11.71 -30.18 -31.24
N VAL A 15 12.07 -28.91 -31.02
CA VAL A 15 12.84 -28.50 -29.85
C VAL A 15 11.95 -28.74 -28.62
N PRO A 16 12.41 -29.41 -27.56
CA PRO A 16 11.63 -29.54 -26.34
C PRO A 16 11.34 -28.13 -25.82
N ALA A 17 10.07 -27.83 -25.56
CA ALA A 17 9.70 -26.61 -24.85
C ALA A 17 10.47 -26.60 -23.53
N VAL A 18 11.41 -25.67 -23.41
CA VAL A 18 11.98 -25.32 -22.11
C VAL A 18 10.81 -24.74 -21.34
N ALA A 19 10.18 -25.55 -20.48
CA ALA A 19 9.14 -25.07 -19.58
C ALA A 19 9.72 -23.86 -18.84
N ASP A 20 9.03 -22.72 -18.94
CA ASP A 20 9.40 -21.45 -18.31
C ASP A 20 9.67 -21.63 -16.82
N ALA A 21 10.93 -21.90 -16.48
CA ALA A 21 11.43 -21.93 -15.12
C ALA A 21 11.43 -20.52 -14.47
N SER A 22 11.04 -19.48 -15.22
CA SER A 22 10.81 -18.10 -14.76
C SER A 22 9.44 -17.91 -14.08
N ALA A 23 8.47 -18.80 -14.32
CA ALA A 23 7.13 -18.70 -13.73
C ALA A 23 7.04 -19.21 -12.27
N GLN A 24 8.10 -19.83 -11.75
CA GLN A 24 8.11 -20.45 -10.41
C GLN A 24 9.02 -19.77 -9.37
N ALA A 25 9.64 -18.63 -9.69
CA ALA A 25 10.33 -17.80 -8.70
C ALA A 25 9.44 -16.75 -8.02
N ALA A 26 8.14 -16.75 -8.32
CA ALA A 26 7.18 -15.76 -7.83
C ALA A 26 6.67 -16.10 -6.42
N ALA A 27 7.15 -15.37 -5.40
CA ALA A 27 6.34 -14.86 -4.27
C ALA A 27 7.19 -14.33 -3.10
N THR A 28 8.20 -13.48 -3.35
CA THR A 28 8.89 -12.72 -2.29
C THR A 28 8.95 -11.22 -2.58
N GLY A 29 8.17 -10.75 -3.56
CA GLY A 29 8.17 -9.37 -4.03
C GLY A 29 7.12 -8.48 -3.36
N THR A 30 7.43 -7.18 -3.22
CA THR A 30 6.46 -6.13 -2.84
C THR A 30 5.27 -6.15 -3.81
N MET A 31 4.05 -6.07 -3.30
CA MET A 31 2.84 -6.00 -4.10
C MET A 31 2.35 -4.55 -4.18
N MET A 32 1.78 -4.19 -5.32
CA MET A 32 1.03 -2.96 -5.50
C MET A 32 -0.42 -3.31 -5.81
N ALA A 33 -1.36 -2.60 -5.19
CA ALA A 33 -2.76 -2.62 -5.57
C ALA A 33 -3.26 -1.19 -5.78
N TRP A 34 -4.15 -0.99 -6.74
CA TRP A 34 -4.73 0.33 -7.02
C TRP A 34 -6.14 0.20 -7.57
N ARG A 35 -6.92 1.27 -7.44
CA ARG A 35 -8.19 1.40 -8.15
C ARG A 35 -7.90 1.78 -9.61
N GLY A 36 -8.65 1.24 -10.56
CA GLY A 36 -8.64 1.74 -11.93
C GLY A 36 -8.94 3.25 -12.02
N ALA A 37 -8.56 3.87 -13.13
CA ALA A 37 -8.82 5.28 -13.39
C ALA A 37 -10.22 5.51 -13.98
N GLY A 38 -10.77 6.70 -13.74
CA GLY A 38 -12.08 7.12 -14.21
C GLY A 38 -13.21 6.19 -13.71
N PRO A 39 -14.08 5.68 -14.62
CA PRO A 39 -15.20 4.83 -14.25
C PRO A 39 -14.78 3.43 -13.77
N ASP A 40 -13.53 3.03 -14.00
CA ASP A 40 -13.04 1.72 -13.57
C ASP A 40 -12.83 1.70 -12.07
N SER A 41 -13.73 1.03 -11.37
CA SER A 41 -13.66 0.84 -9.92
C SER A 41 -13.03 -0.49 -9.51
N LEU A 42 -12.56 -1.30 -10.47
CA LEU A 42 -11.88 -2.56 -10.15
C LEU A 42 -10.59 -2.29 -9.37
N ILE A 43 -10.24 -3.25 -8.52
CA ILE A 43 -8.91 -3.30 -7.92
C ILE A 43 -7.99 -4.02 -8.90
N TRP A 44 -6.91 -3.36 -9.29
CA TRP A 44 -5.81 -3.93 -10.05
C TRP A 44 -4.64 -4.22 -9.12
N TRP A 45 -3.80 -5.17 -9.51
CA TRP A 45 -2.59 -5.47 -8.77
C TRP A 45 -1.41 -5.87 -9.66
N SER A 46 -0.21 -5.80 -9.09
CA SER A 46 1.07 -6.18 -9.70
C SER A 46 2.09 -6.49 -8.60
N GLN A 47 3.15 -7.23 -8.93
CA GLN A 47 4.21 -7.60 -7.99
C GLN A 47 5.58 -7.15 -8.50
N LEU A 48 6.42 -6.62 -7.60
CA LEU A 48 7.79 -6.20 -7.84
C LEU A 48 8.76 -7.33 -7.47
N ASP A 49 9.49 -7.89 -8.43
CA ASP A 49 10.52 -8.93 -8.23
C ASP A 49 11.90 -8.34 -7.90
N GLY A 50 11.93 -7.40 -6.95
CA GLY A 50 13.13 -6.65 -6.57
C GLY A 50 13.52 -5.56 -7.56
N ASN A 51 13.40 -5.79 -8.88
CA ASN A 51 13.78 -4.81 -9.90
C ASN A 51 12.66 -4.49 -10.90
N THR A 52 11.73 -5.39 -11.17
CA THR A 52 10.72 -5.22 -12.23
C THR A 52 9.32 -5.56 -11.74
N TRP A 53 8.35 -4.75 -12.18
CA TRP A 53 6.94 -5.03 -11.89
C TRP A 53 6.37 -6.01 -12.92
N SER A 54 5.63 -7.01 -12.46
CA SER A 54 4.83 -7.91 -13.29
C SER A 54 3.79 -7.13 -14.12
N GLY A 55 3.20 -7.75 -15.14
CA GLY A 55 2.01 -7.17 -15.79
C GLY A 55 0.88 -6.88 -14.81
N GLN A 56 0.06 -5.88 -15.12
CA GLN A 56 -1.13 -5.54 -14.33
C GLN A 56 -2.20 -6.62 -14.46
N GLN A 57 -2.88 -6.91 -13.35
CA GLN A 57 -3.93 -7.94 -13.29
C GLN A 57 -5.18 -7.36 -12.62
N PRO A 58 -6.36 -7.43 -13.26
CA PRO A 58 -7.60 -6.98 -12.65
C PRO A 58 -8.17 -8.05 -11.72
N LEU A 59 -8.67 -7.65 -10.55
CA LEU A 59 -9.50 -8.48 -9.69
C LEU A 59 -10.97 -8.23 -10.05
N THR A 60 -11.48 -9.02 -10.99
CA THR A 60 -12.80 -8.81 -11.64
C THR A 60 -14.00 -8.94 -10.71
N ASP A 61 -13.80 -9.53 -9.53
CA ASP A 61 -14.81 -9.81 -8.51
C ASP A 61 -14.94 -8.72 -7.44
N ARG A 62 -14.08 -7.70 -7.42
CA ARG A 62 -14.06 -6.68 -6.37
C ARG A 62 -13.79 -5.28 -6.89
N ARG A 63 -14.42 -4.32 -6.22
CA ARG A 63 -14.38 -2.89 -6.56
C ARG A 63 -14.15 -2.06 -5.31
N THR A 64 -13.56 -0.88 -5.48
CA THR A 64 -13.29 0.04 -4.38
C THR A 64 -13.63 1.49 -4.75
N GLY A 65 -14.14 2.23 -3.75
CA GLY A 65 -14.30 3.69 -3.81
C GLY A 65 -13.09 4.46 -3.31
N ALA A 66 -12.16 3.81 -2.62
CA ALA A 66 -10.97 4.40 -2.01
C ALA A 66 -9.70 3.64 -2.39
N ALA A 67 -8.52 4.15 -2.03
CA ALA A 67 -7.28 3.38 -2.15
C ALA A 67 -7.38 2.08 -1.33
N PRO A 68 -6.99 0.92 -1.87
CA PRO A 68 -6.86 -0.29 -1.07
C PRO A 68 -5.70 -0.14 -0.06
N ALA A 69 -5.62 -1.04 0.90
CA ALA A 69 -4.45 -1.20 1.77
C ALA A 69 -3.94 -2.64 1.70
N LEU A 70 -2.63 -2.79 1.77
CA LEU A 70 -1.95 -4.08 1.77
C LEU A 70 -1.07 -4.20 3.02
N ALA A 71 -0.99 -5.40 3.57
CA ALA A 71 0.05 -5.75 4.53
C ALA A 71 0.45 -7.21 4.36
N ARG A 72 1.75 -7.45 4.30
CA ARG A 72 2.33 -8.79 4.32
C ARG A 72 2.37 -9.33 5.74
N VAL A 73 1.96 -10.57 5.91
CA VAL A 73 2.05 -11.28 7.20
C VAL A 73 3.46 -11.83 7.36
N ALA A 74 4.06 -11.66 8.53
CA ALA A 74 5.45 -12.07 8.78
C ALA A 74 5.60 -13.60 8.71
N GLY A 75 6.68 -14.07 8.08
CA GLY A 75 7.01 -15.50 8.00
C GLY A 75 6.39 -16.25 6.82
N ASP A 76 5.41 -15.66 6.13
CA ASP A 76 4.68 -16.30 5.03
C ASP A 76 4.70 -15.47 3.73
N ARG A 77 4.29 -16.10 2.64
CA ARG A 77 3.98 -15.43 1.35
C ARG A 77 2.64 -14.69 1.38
N GLU A 78 2.01 -14.63 2.55
CA GLU A 78 0.66 -14.14 2.69
C GLU A 78 0.59 -12.60 2.67
N VAL A 79 -0.30 -12.05 1.85
CA VAL A 79 -0.63 -10.61 1.85
C VAL A 79 -2.11 -10.45 2.09
N VAL A 80 -2.47 -9.62 3.05
CA VAL A 80 -3.86 -9.23 3.30
C VAL A 80 -4.13 -7.90 2.62
N MET A 81 -5.24 -7.85 1.90
CA MET A 81 -5.78 -6.61 1.35
C MET A 81 -7.05 -6.23 2.08
N ALA A 82 -7.19 -4.96 2.42
CA ALA A 82 -8.44 -4.37 2.90
C ALA A 82 -8.83 -3.18 2.02
N TRP A 83 -10.12 -2.98 1.79
CA TRP A 83 -10.62 -1.88 0.98
C TRP A 83 -12.02 -1.46 1.40
N ARG A 84 -12.42 -0.25 1.02
CA ARG A 84 -13.80 0.22 1.14
C ARG A 84 -14.61 -0.23 -0.07
N GLY A 85 -15.88 -0.57 0.13
CA GLY A 85 -16.84 -0.73 -0.96
C GLY A 85 -16.96 0.50 -1.89
N VAL A 86 -17.72 0.34 -2.97
CA VAL A 86 -17.92 1.37 -4.00
C VAL A 86 -19.30 2.04 -3.87
N GLY A 87 -19.38 3.32 -4.24
CA GLY A 87 -20.63 4.09 -4.14
C GLY A 87 -21.07 4.24 -2.68
N ALA A 88 -22.33 3.90 -2.42
CA ALA A 88 -22.93 3.95 -1.08
C ALA A 88 -22.50 2.79 -0.15
N ASP A 89 -21.74 1.82 -0.66
CA ASP A 89 -21.17 0.78 0.18
C ASP A 89 -19.93 1.30 0.92
N ASN A 90 -20.13 1.65 2.18
CA ASN A 90 -19.08 2.13 3.07
C ASN A 90 -18.46 1.00 3.90
N HIS A 91 -18.84 -0.27 3.69
CA HIS A 91 -18.26 -1.37 4.45
C HIS A 91 -16.78 -1.56 4.11
N VAL A 92 -16.03 -2.03 5.11
CA VAL A 92 -14.69 -2.54 4.86
C VAL A 92 -14.78 -3.98 4.41
N TRP A 93 -14.08 -4.28 3.33
CA TRP A 93 -13.91 -5.61 2.76
C TRP A 93 -12.46 -6.04 2.91
N TRP A 94 -12.20 -7.35 2.87
CA TRP A 94 -10.85 -7.89 2.91
C TRP A 94 -10.72 -9.22 2.14
N SER A 95 -9.48 -9.58 1.83
CA SER A 95 -9.10 -10.82 1.14
C SER A 95 -7.62 -11.12 1.39
N ARG A 96 -7.23 -12.39 1.21
CA ARG A 96 -5.88 -12.89 1.47
C ARG A 96 -5.27 -13.44 0.19
N PHE A 97 -4.04 -13.07 -0.11
CA PHE A 97 -3.23 -13.69 -1.15
C PHE A 97 -2.35 -14.75 -0.50
N ASN A 98 -2.42 -16.00 -0.94
CA ASN A 98 -1.66 -17.12 -0.34
C ASN A 98 -0.28 -17.37 -1.00
N GLY A 99 0.19 -16.44 -1.84
CA GLY A 99 1.37 -16.61 -2.68
C GLY A 99 1.06 -17.02 -4.12
N THR A 100 -0.16 -17.50 -4.40
CA THR A 100 -0.59 -17.93 -5.75
C THR A 100 -1.91 -17.32 -6.19
N SER A 101 -2.87 -17.17 -5.27
CA SER A 101 -4.21 -16.70 -5.58
C SER A 101 -4.80 -15.87 -4.44
N TRP A 102 -5.71 -14.95 -4.80
CA TRP A 102 -6.54 -14.24 -3.84
C TRP A 102 -7.73 -15.10 -3.39
N SER A 103 -8.04 -15.07 -2.10
CA SER A 103 -9.29 -15.62 -1.57
C SER A 103 -10.50 -14.82 -2.07
N PRO A 104 -11.72 -15.38 -2.02
CA PRO A 104 -12.93 -14.61 -2.23
C PRO A 104 -13.01 -13.37 -1.31
N PRO A 105 -13.62 -12.26 -1.76
CA PRO A 105 -13.87 -11.08 -0.93
C PRO A 105 -14.73 -11.41 0.28
N GLN A 106 -14.39 -10.83 1.43
CA GLN A 106 -15.16 -10.97 2.66
C GLN A 106 -15.55 -9.58 3.20
N GLN A 107 -16.85 -9.37 3.43
CA GLN A 107 -17.39 -8.13 3.99
C GLN A 107 -17.30 -8.13 5.52
N LEU A 108 -16.95 -6.99 6.11
CA LEU A 108 -17.02 -6.78 7.55
C LEU A 108 -18.23 -5.89 7.87
N ASN A 109 -19.29 -6.51 8.40
CA ASN A 109 -20.60 -5.87 8.57
C ASN A 109 -20.66 -4.85 9.72
N ASP A 110 -19.73 -4.93 10.66
CA ASP A 110 -19.70 -4.09 11.86
C ASP A 110 -18.99 -2.74 11.64
N ARG A 111 -18.14 -2.61 10.62
CA ARG A 111 -17.29 -1.44 10.42
C ARG A 111 -17.43 -0.81 9.06
N ARG A 112 -17.37 0.53 9.05
CA ARG A 112 -17.56 1.35 7.84
C ARG A 112 -16.60 2.52 7.82
N THR A 113 -16.24 2.95 6.62
CA THR A 113 -15.36 4.10 6.39
C THR A 113 -15.69 4.77 5.06
N ASP A 114 -15.42 6.06 4.95
CA ASP A 114 -15.47 6.79 3.67
C ASP A 114 -14.12 6.88 2.97
N LEU A 115 -13.07 6.40 3.63
CA LEU A 115 -11.68 6.53 3.19
C LEU A 115 -11.02 5.16 3.06
N ALA A 116 -9.72 5.14 2.75
CA ALA A 116 -8.96 3.92 2.76
C ALA A 116 -8.83 3.37 4.20
N PRO A 117 -8.97 2.06 4.43
CA PRO A 117 -8.44 1.45 5.65
C PRO A 117 -6.91 1.47 5.59
N ALA A 118 -6.26 1.26 6.74
CA ALA A 118 -4.82 1.03 6.84
C ALA A 118 -4.54 -0.32 7.47
N LEU A 119 -3.47 -0.97 7.04
CA LEU A 119 -3.00 -2.24 7.59
C LEU A 119 -1.55 -2.13 8.04
N GLY A 120 -1.22 -2.76 9.15
CA GLY A 120 0.15 -2.89 9.63
C GLY A 120 0.30 -4.10 10.55
N LEU A 121 1.54 -4.46 10.86
CA LEU A 121 1.84 -5.56 11.78
C LEU A 121 2.28 -5.02 13.13
N ASP A 122 1.82 -5.64 14.21
CA ASP A 122 2.35 -5.38 15.56
C ASP A 122 3.68 -6.10 15.83
N ALA A 123 4.20 -5.97 17.05
CA ALA A 123 5.46 -6.59 17.44
C ALA A 123 5.43 -8.12 17.34
N ALA A 124 4.27 -8.73 17.61
CA ALA A 124 4.03 -10.17 17.54
C ALA A 124 3.72 -10.67 16.13
N GLY A 125 3.71 -9.80 15.12
CA GLY A 125 3.39 -10.15 13.74
C GLY A 125 1.89 -10.31 13.47
N ARG A 126 1.03 -9.83 14.37
CA ARG A 126 -0.43 -9.81 14.16
C ARG A 126 -0.81 -8.60 13.32
N LEU A 127 -1.73 -8.79 12.38
CA LEU A 127 -2.30 -7.70 11.59
C LEU A 127 -3.17 -6.80 12.47
N VAL A 128 -3.01 -5.51 12.27
CA VAL A 128 -3.82 -4.44 12.84
C VAL A 128 -4.39 -3.64 11.69
N MET A 129 -5.70 -3.37 11.76
CA MET A 129 -6.38 -2.47 10.84
C MET A 129 -6.78 -1.20 11.58
N ALA A 130 -6.60 -0.06 10.94
CA ALA A 130 -7.12 1.22 11.42
C ALA A 130 -7.90 1.93 10.31
N TRP A 131 -8.94 2.67 10.66
CA TRP A 131 -9.74 3.44 9.70
C TRP A 131 -10.38 4.66 10.36
N ARG A 132 -10.72 5.66 9.56
CA ARG A 132 -11.61 6.75 10.00
C ARG A 132 -13.07 6.25 9.95
N GLY A 133 -13.88 6.65 10.91
CA GLY A 133 -15.34 6.47 10.87
C GLY A 133 -15.99 7.05 9.60
N THR A 134 -17.26 6.70 9.39
CA THR A 134 -18.04 7.13 8.21
C THR A 134 -18.87 8.38 8.51
N GLY A 135 -19.03 9.23 7.50
CA GLY A 135 -19.77 10.48 7.59
C GLY A 135 -19.18 11.41 8.65
N PRO A 136 -20.00 11.90 9.60
CA PRO A 136 -19.57 12.84 10.62
C PRO A 136 -18.64 12.22 11.68
N ASP A 137 -18.50 10.89 11.70
CA ASP A 137 -17.58 10.23 12.62
C ASP A 137 -16.14 10.37 12.13
N ASP A 138 -15.43 11.33 12.70
CA ASP A 138 -14.03 11.64 12.45
C ASP A 138 -13.07 10.84 13.35
N HIS A 139 -13.56 9.97 14.23
CA HIS A 139 -12.69 9.17 15.09
C HIS A 139 -11.91 8.13 14.29
N ILE A 140 -10.74 7.78 14.81
CA ILE A 140 -10.00 6.62 14.34
C ILE A 140 -10.50 5.39 15.10
N TRP A 141 -10.83 4.36 14.34
CA TRP A 141 -11.19 3.03 14.81
C TRP A 141 -10.09 2.04 14.46
N TRP A 142 -10.04 0.93 15.18
CA TRP A 142 -9.08 -0.14 14.89
C TRP A 142 -9.61 -1.54 15.26
N SER A 143 -8.98 -2.57 14.70
CA SER A 143 -9.21 -3.98 15.03
C SER A 143 -7.95 -4.81 14.78
N GLN A 144 -7.88 -6.01 15.36
CA GLN A 144 -6.76 -6.95 15.18
C GLN A 144 -7.22 -8.21 14.47
N PHE A 145 -6.32 -8.83 13.73
CA PHE A 145 -6.55 -10.14 13.12
C PHE A 145 -6.16 -11.25 14.09
N THR A 146 -7.08 -12.20 14.33
CA THR A 146 -6.93 -13.30 15.30
C THR A 146 -6.59 -14.64 14.64
N GLY A 147 -6.14 -14.64 13.38
CA GLY A 147 -5.81 -15.84 12.60
C GLY A 147 -7.01 -16.42 11.83
N ALA A 148 -8.20 -16.43 12.45
CA ALA A 148 -9.45 -16.88 11.82
C ALA A 148 -10.29 -15.72 11.24
N GLY A 149 -10.12 -14.50 11.76
CA GLY A 149 -10.90 -13.34 11.37
C GLY A 149 -10.44 -12.08 12.11
N TRP A 150 -11.23 -11.02 12.02
CA TRP A 150 -10.96 -9.77 12.74
C TRP A 150 -11.69 -9.74 14.08
N SER A 151 -11.06 -9.14 15.10
CA SER A 151 -11.72 -8.78 16.34
C SER A 151 -12.85 -7.78 16.09
N GLY A 152 -13.69 -7.58 17.11
CA GLY A 152 -14.59 -6.43 17.14
C GLY A 152 -13.81 -5.11 17.04
N GLN A 153 -14.44 -4.10 16.45
CA GLN A 153 -13.86 -2.77 16.33
C GLN A 153 -13.75 -2.05 17.68
N GLN A 154 -12.73 -1.20 17.79
CA GLN A 154 -12.45 -0.40 18.98
C GLN A 154 -12.26 1.06 18.56
N GLN A 155 -12.96 1.98 19.21
CA GLN A 155 -12.85 3.42 18.97
C GLN A 155 -11.68 4.01 19.75
N LEU A 156 -10.96 4.96 19.15
CA LEU A 156 -9.97 5.78 19.83
C LEU A 156 -10.57 7.17 20.09
N ALA A 157 -11.22 7.32 21.24
CA ALA A 157 -12.03 8.49 21.57
C ALA A 157 -11.23 9.80 21.69
N ASP A 158 -9.91 9.72 21.88
CA ASP A 158 -9.02 10.86 22.07
C ASP A 158 -8.52 11.48 20.74
N ARG A 159 -8.67 10.80 19.60
CA ARG A 159 -8.08 11.24 18.33
C ARG A 159 -9.05 11.18 17.15
N ARG A 160 -8.89 12.15 16.25
CA ARG A 160 -9.74 12.38 15.09
C ARG A 160 -8.91 12.71 13.86
N THR A 161 -9.45 12.49 12.68
CA THR A 161 -8.76 12.73 11.41
C THR A 161 -9.74 13.01 10.28
N ASP A 162 -9.32 13.81 9.30
CA ASP A 162 -10.03 14.00 8.03
C ASP A 162 -9.45 13.21 6.85
N ALA A 163 -8.37 12.45 7.06
CA ALA A 163 -7.85 11.51 6.07
C ALA A 163 -7.87 10.07 6.61
N ALA A 164 -7.51 9.10 5.77
CA ALA A 164 -7.24 7.76 6.27
C ALA A 164 -6.02 7.81 7.21
N PRO A 165 -6.00 7.01 8.30
CA PRO A 165 -4.78 6.78 9.06
C PRO A 165 -3.77 5.99 8.23
N ALA A 166 -2.54 5.91 8.71
CA ALA A 166 -1.48 5.08 8.14
C ALA A 166 -0.85 4.24 9.25
N LEU A 167 -0.41 3.03 8.92
CA LEU A 167 0.22 2.09 9.84
C LEU A 167 1.57 1.64 9.29
N GLY A 168 2.57 1.56 10.14
CA GLY A 168 3.89 1.03 9.78
C GLY A 168 4.65 0.46 10.96
N ARG A 169 5.37 -0.64 10.72
CA ARG A 169 6.11 -1.38 11.75
C ARG A 169 7.60 -1.10 11.66
N ALA A 170 8.17 -0.45 12.67
CA ALA A 170 9.63 -0.30 12.81
C ALA A 170 10.30 -1.66 13.07
N ALA A 171 11.61 -1.79 12.81
CA ALA A 171 12.31 -3.07 12.96
C ALA A 171 12.39 -3.58 14.40
N ASN A 172 12.28 -2.71 15.41
CA ASN A 172 12.12 -3.11 16.81
C ASN A 172 10.74 -3.72 17.11
N GLY A 173 9.90 -3.95 16.10
CA GLY A 173 8.55 -4.50 16.20
C GLY A 173 7.48 -3.47 16.53
N GLN A 174 7.86 -2.20 16.78
CA GLN A 174 6.92 -1.18 17.18
C GLN A 174 6.03 -0.76 16.02
N LEU A 175 4.73 -0.96 16.18
CA LEU A 175 3.72 -0.45 15.25
C LEU A 175 3.42 1.02 15.59
N VAL A 176 3.52 1.86 14.57
CA VAL A 176 3.24 3.29 14.64
C VAL A 176 2.05 3.59 13.74
N MET A 177 1.15 4.43 14.23
CA MET A 177 0.09 5.04 13.45
C MET A 177 0.42 6.51 13.22
N ALA A 178 0.19 7.01 12.01
CA ALA A 178 0.25 8.43 11.68
C ALA A 178 -1.04 8.86 10.98
N TRP A 179 -1.47 10.10 11.20
CA TRP A 179 -2.67 10.67 10.58
C TRP A 179 -2.57 12.19 10.51
N ARG A 180 -3.37 12.83 9.65
CA ARG A 180 -3.55 14.29 9.72
C ARG A 180 -4.65 14.65 10.71
N GLY A 181 -4.59 15.85 11.29
CA GLY A 181 -5.66 16.40 12.13
C GLY A 181 -6.99 16.64 11.39
N VAL A 182 -7.93 17.26 12.09
CA VAL A 182 -9.29 17.55 11.61
C VAL A 182 -9.46 19.04 11.28
N GLY A 183 -10.26 19.35 10.27
CA GLY A 183 -10.56 20.70 9.80
C GLY A 183 -9.31 21.43 9.32
N ALA A 184 -9.03 22.59 9.93
CA ALA A 184 -7.85 23.39 9.62
C ALA A 184 -6.54 22.82 10.22
N ASP A 185 -6.64 21.78 11.05
CA ASP A 185 -5.45 21.12 11.59
C ASP A 185 -4.82 20.19 10.55
N ASN A 186 -3.89 20.76 9.79
CA ASN A 186 -3.12 20.00 8.81
C ASN A 186 -1.86 19.36 9.39
N HIS A 187 -1.65 19.36 10.72
CA HIS A 187 -0.48 18.70 11.30
C HIS A 187 -0.58 17.19 11.17
N VAL A 188 0.58 16.56 11.03
CA VAL A 188 0.69 15.12 11.21
C VAL A 188 0.75 14.80 12.69
N TRP A 189 -0.08 13.87 13.12
CA TRP A 189 -0.11 13.28 14.46
C TRP A 189 0.35 11.82 14.39
N TRP A 190 0.82 11.28 15.51
CA TRP A 190 1.22 9.89 15.57
C TRP A 190 1.03 9.27 16.97
N SER A 191 0.97 7.94 17.01
CA SER A 191 0.85 7.12 18.23
C SER A 191 1.49 5.74 18.02
N ARG A 192 1.83 5.05 19.12
CA ARG A 192 2.45 3.72 19.11
C ARG A 192 1.53 2.68 19.71
N PHE A 193 1.54 1.50 19.12
CA PHE A 193 0.85 0.34 19.67
C PHE A 193 1.82 -0.54 20.46
N ASN A 194 1.42 -0.95 21.67
CA ASN A 194 2.24 -1.81 22.55
C ASN A 194 1.81 -3.29 22.53
N GLY A 195 0.87 -3.67 21.65
CA GLY A 195 0.30 -5.02 21.59
C GLY A 195 -1.11 -5.12 22.20
N THR A 196 -1.51 -4.18 23.05
CA THR A 196 -2.84 -4.14 23.68
C THR A 196 -3.52 -2.78 23.57
N SER A 197 -2.77 -1.69 23.64
CA SER A 197 -3.28 -0.32 23.59
C SER A 197 -2.35 0.63 22.81
N TRP A 198 -2.92 1.78 22.45
CA TRP A 198 -2.22 2.87 21.80
C TRP A 198 -1.73 3.88 22.84
N SER A 199 -0.52 4.41 22.66
CA SER A 199 -0.02 5.54 23.45
C SER A 199 -0.88 6.80 23.21
N PRO A 200 -0.79 7.82 24.08
CA PRO A 200 -1.32 9.13 23.77
C PRO A 200 -0.82 9.64 22.42
N GLN A 201 -1.67 10.39 21.71
CA GLN A 201 -1.29 11.03 20.45
C GLN A 201 -0.24 12.12 20.66
N GLN A 202 0.65 12.26 19.69
CA GLN A 202 1.71 13.26 19.70
C GLN A 202 1.71 14.02 18.36
N PRO A 203 1.77 15.36 18.36
CA PRO A 203 1.86 16.13 17.13
C PRO A 203 3.29 16.10 16.59
N VAL A 204 3.44 16.21 15.27
CA VAL A 204 4.69 16.57 14.62
C VAL A 204 4.53 17.98 14.03
N THR A 205 4.83 18.98 14.85
CA THR A 205 4.36 20.37 14.70
C THR A 205 4.86 21.11 13.45
N ASP A 206 5.98 20.69 12.89
CA ASP A 206 6.61 21.22 11.67
C ASP A 206 6.18 20.48 10.40
N ARG A 207 5.35 19.42 10.49
CA ARG A 207 4.96 18.59 9.35
C ARG A 207 3.47 18.73 9.08
N ARG A 208 3.13 19.12 7.86
CA ARG A 208 1.74 19.38 7.45
C ARG A 208 1.38 18.71 6.14
N THR A 209 0.15 18.22 6.06
CA THR A 209 -0.38 17.55 4.88
C THR A 209 -1.90 17.67 4.81
N ASP A 210 -2.45 17.69 3.59
CA ASP A 210 -3.88 17.55 3.35
C ASP A 210 -4.30 16.09 3.10
N PHE A 211 -3.36 15.14 3.10
CA PHE A 211 -3.60 13.75 2.72
C PHE A 211 -3.17 12.78 3.81
N THR A 212 -3.46 11.50 3.61
CA THR A 212 -2.92 10.43 4.43
C THR A 212 -1.40 10.40 4.34
N PRO A 213 -0.67 10.43 5.48
CA PRO A 213 0.76 10.10 5.49
C PRO A 213 0.97 8.65 5.05
N ALA A 214 2.17 8.29 4.60
CA ALA A 214 2.56 6.92 4.33
C ALA A 214 3.65 6.50 5.30
N LEU A 215 3.63 5.24 5.73
CA LEU A 215 4.62 4.67 6.63
C LEU A 215 5.21 3.39 6.03
N GLY A 216 6.53 3.23 6.10
CA GLY A 216 7.21 2.01 5.66
C GLY A 216 8.63 1.94 6.17
N THR A 217 9.20 0.74 6.26
CA THR A 217 10.50 0.52 6.92
C THR A 217 11.62 0.30 5.90
N ASN A 218 12.75 0.97 6.09
CA ASN A 218 13.90 0.85 5.20
C ASN A 218 14.81 -0.34 5.56
N ALA A 219 15.88 -0.53 4.77
CA ALA A 219 16.77 -1.68 4.90
C ALA A 219 17.59 -1.66 6.19
N ALA A 220 17.77 -0.48 6.78
CA ALA A 220 18.39 -0.31 8.09
C ALA A 220 17.39 -0.54 9.26
N GLY A 221 16.15 -0.90 8.96
CA GLY A 221 15.10 -1.12 9.96
C GLY A 221 14.45 0.14 10.52
N GLN A 222 14.77 1.30 9.96
CA GLN A 222 14.18 2.57 10.38
C GLN A 222 12.83 2.76 9.71
N LEU A 223 11.82 3.11 10.51
CA LEU A 223 10.52 3.52 9.97
C LEU A 223 10.66 4.89 9.31
N VAL A 224 10.12 5.01 8.11
CA VAL A 224 10.10 6.22 7.29
C VAL A 224 8.66 6.65 7.13
N MET A 225 8.43 7.96 7.24
CA MET A 225 7.18 8.60 6.89
C MET A 225 7.36 9.43 5.63
N ALA A 226 6.41 9.35 4.70
CA ALA A 226 6.34 10.23 3.53
C ALA A 226 4.95 10.85 3.42
N TRP A 227 4.85 12.09 2.94
CA TRP A 227 3.58 12.80 2.79
C TRP A 227 3.67 13.82 1.66
N ARG A 228 2.51 14.18 1.09
CA ARG A 228 2.39 15.34 0.21
C ARG A 228 2.31 16.61 1.06
N GLY A 229 2.92 17.69 0.62
CA GLY A 229 2.75 19.02 1.22
C GLY A 229 1.29 19.53 1.22
N VAL A 230 1.10 20.69 1.86
CA VAL A 230 -0.20 21.34 2.07
C VAL A 230 -0.55 22.30 0.92
N GLY A 231 -1.81 22.31 0.51
CA GLY A 231 -2.35 23.19 -0.52
C GLY A 231 -1.59 23.05 -1.85
N PRO A 232 -1.00 24.16 -2.36
CA PRO A 232 -0.28 24.15 -3.64
C PRO A 232 1.05 23.38 -3.58
N ASP A 233 1.56 23.06 -2.38
CA ASP A 233 2.76 22.26 -2.25
C ASP A 233 2.48 20.79 -2.60
N SER A 234 2.73 20.44 -3.85
CA SER A 234 2.61 19.08 -4.38
C SER A 234 3.87 18.24 -4.18
N LEU A 235 4.92 18.76 -3.52
CA LEU A 235 6.14 17.98 -3.26
C LEU A 235 5.85 16.82 -2.32
N ILE A 236 6.61 15.73 -2.51
CA ILE A 236 6.68 14.65 -1.54
C ILE A 236 7.77 15.00 -0.52
N TRP A 237 7.38 15.06 0.75
CA TRP A 237 8.24 15.21 1.91
C TRP A 237 8.42 13.86 2.59
N TRP A 238 9.51 13.70 3.33
CA TRP A 238 9.73 12.50 4.14
C TRP A 238 10.58 12.76 5.38
N SER A 239 10.57 11.81 6.30
CA SER A 239 11.30 11.86 7.57
C SER A 239 11.51 10.44 8.13
N ARG A 240 12.50 10.25 8.99
CA ARG A 240 12.77 8.97 9.66
C ARG A 240 12.37 9.01 11.13
N PHE A 241 11.92 7.87 11.62
CA PHE A 241 11.61 7.65 13.01
C PHE A 241 12.85 7.26 13.81
N THR A 242 13.05 7.89 14.97
CA THR A 242 14.22 7.66 15.84
C THR A 242 13.93 6.71 17.01
N GLY A 243 12.71 6.18 17.11
CA GLY A 243 12.26 5.40 18.28
C GLY A 243 11.67 6.26 19.40
N SER A 244 11.99 7.55 19.46
CA SER A 244 11.39 8.52 20.39
C SER A 244 10.63 9.64 19.68
N GLY A 245 10.98 9.95 18.42
CA GLY A 245 10.31 10.96 17.59
C GLY A 245 10.73 10.84 16.12
N TRP A 246 10.79 11.98 15.42
CA TRP A 246 11.07 12.04 13.98
C TRP A 246 12.25 12.97 13.67
N GLU A 247 13.17 12.54 12.81
CA GLU A 247 14.25 13.37 12.24
C GLU A 247 13.68 14.50 11.39
N PRO A 248 14.34 15.68 11.24
CA PRO A 248 13.87 16.79 10.40
C PRO A 248 13.33 16.37 9.03
N GLN A 249 12.26 17.02 8.57
CA GLN A 249 11.67 16.72 7.27
C GLN A 249 12.60 17.05 6.11
N GLN A 250 12.54 16.25 5.05
CA GLN A 250 13.35 16.41 3.84
C GLN A 250 12.43 16.46 2.62
N PRO A 251 12.58 17.44 1.71
CA PRO A 251 11.83 17.47 0.47
C PRO A 251 12.45 16.56 -0.58
N LEU A 252 11.63 15.93 -1.41
CA LEU A 252 12.04 15.33 -2.67
C LEU A 252 11.73 16.32 -3.79
N THR A 253 12.70 17.17 -4.11
CA THR A 253 12.54 18.34 -4.99
C THR A 253 12.22 17.99 -6.44
N ASP A 254 12.43 16.74 -6.84
CA ASP A 254 12.26 16.21 -8.19
C ASP A 254 10.89 15.56 -8.45
N ARG A 255 10.05 15.36 -7.43
CA ARG A 255 8.81 14.58 -7.56
C ARG A 255 7.63 15.25 -6.87
N ARG A 256 6.47 15.15 -7.54
CA ARG A 256 5.22 15.77 -7.13
C ARG A 256 4.06 14.79 -7.24
N THR A 257 3.02 15.01 -6.45
CA THR A 257 1.80 14.20 -6.46
C THR A 257 0.58 15.02 -6.05
N ASP A 258 -0.59 14.64 -6.56
CA ASP A 258 -1.89 15.18 -6.14
C ASP A 258 -2.65 14.29 -5.15
N GLY A 259 -2.01 13.22 -4.66
CA GLY A 259 -2.59 12.34 -3.65
C GLY A 259 -1.59 11.98 -2.56
N ALA A 260 -1.99 11.07 -1.68
CA ALA A 260 -1.04 10.45 -0.76
C ALA A 260 0.00 9.62 -1.52
N PRO A 261 1.30 9.68 -1.16
CA PRO A 261 2.23 8.63 -1.55
C PRO A 261 1.87 7.32 -0.83
N ALA A 262 2.41 6.20 -1.31
CA ALA A 262 2.35 4.90 -0.63
C ALA A 262 3.76 4.38 -0.39
N LEU A 263 3.98 3.75 0.76
CA LEU A 263 5.26 3.15 1.14
C LEU A 263 5.06 1.66 1.47
N ALA A 264 6.03 0.83 1.07
CA ALA A 264 6.14 -0.52 1.62
C ALA A 264 7.58 -1.03 1.62
N SER A 265 7.86 -1.91 2.57
CA SER A 265 9.13 -2.61 2.69
C SER A 265 9.10 -3.89 1.84
N HIS A 266 10.08 -4.05 0.97
CA HIS A 266 10.40 -5.31 0.34
C HIS A 266 10.95 -6.29 1.39
N PRO A 267 10.74 -7.61 1.25
CA PRO A 267 11.30 -8.61 2.18
C PRO A 267 12.83 -8.58 2.34
N THR A 268 13.56 -8.04 1.36
CA THR A 268 15.01 -7.80 1.45
C THR A 268 15.39 -6.48 2.14
N GLY A 269 14.42 -5.78 2.73
CA GLY A 269 14.58 -4.51 3.43
C GLY A 269 14.44 -3.26 2.54
N VAL A 270 14.33 -3.39 1.22
CA VAL A 270 14.24 -2.22 0.33
C VAL A 270 12.91 -1.49 0.52
N LEU A 271 12.93 -0.22 0.90
CA LEU A 271 11.72 0.61 0.98
C LEU A 271 11.36 1.13 -0.41
N ALA A 272 10.17 0.78 -0.91
CA ALA A 272 9.61 1.33 -2.14
C ALA A 272 8.58 2.43 -1.83
N MET A 273 8.47 3.39 -2.73
CA MET A 273 7.44 4.42 -2.73
C MET A 273 6.76 4.48 -4.09
N ALA A 274 5.44 4.60 -4.09
CA ALA A 274 4.64 4.83 -5.30
C ALA A 274 3.70 6.02 -5.10
N TRP A 275 3.44 6.77 -6.17
CA TRP A 275 2.55 7.93 -6.13
C TRP A 275 1.93 8.17 -7.51
N ARG A 276 0.75 8.79 -7.52
CA ARG A 276 0.12 9.27 -8.77
C ARG A 276 0.70 10.62 -9.19
N GLY A 277 0.66 10.91 -10.48
CA GLY A 277 1.03 12.21 -11.04
C GLY A 277 0.12 13.36 -10.60
N THR A 278 0.42 14.56 -11.11
CA THR A 278 -0.28 15.81 -10.83
C THR A 278 -1.21 16.22 -11.98
N GLY A 279 -2.29 16.93 -11.67
CA GLY A 279 -3.29 17.40 -12.62
C GLY A 279 -4.03 16.25 -13.29
N ALA A 280 -4.09 16.31 -14.63
CA ALA A 280 -4.66 15.26 -15.46
C ALA A 280 -3.77 14.01 -15.57
N ASP A 281 -2.55 14.04 -15.04
CA ASP A 281 -1.70 12.87 -14.97
C ASP A 281 -2.21 11.90 -13.91
N ASN A 282 -2.77 10.79 -14.38
CA ASN A 282 -3.20 9.67 -13.56
C ASN A 282 -2.18 8.51 -13.56
N HIS A 283 -1.01 8.68 -14.18
CA HIS A 283 0.04 7.65 -14.16
C HIS A 283 0.62 7.46 -12.77
N VAL A 284 0.97 6.21 -12.46
CA VAL A 284 1.73 5.88 -11.25
C VAL A 284 3.22 5.99 -11.55
N SER A 285 3.96 6.66 -10.68
CA SER A 285 5.42 6.62 -10.64
C SER A 285 5.87 5.90 -9.37
N TRP A 286 7.10 5.40 -9.37
CA TRP A 286 7.69 4.77 -8.19
C TRP A 286 9.17 5.08 -8.04
N SER A 287 9.70 4.85 -6.85
CA SER A 287 11.12 4.93 -6.51
C SER A 287 11.40 3.97 -5.35
N ARG A 288 12.67 3.68 -5.11
CA ARG A 288 13.10 2.88 -3.95
C ARG A 288 14.26 3.55 -3.22
N MET A 289 14.34 3.30 -1.92
CA MET A 289 15.45 3.75 -1.09
C MET A 289 16.60 2.75 -1.14
N SER A 290 17.81 3.24 -1.38
CA SER A 290 19.07 2.48 -1.33
C SER A 290 20.13 3.30 -0.60
N GLY A 291 20.86 2.68 0.33
CA GLY A 291 21.90 3.36 1.11
C GLY A 291 21.42 4.61 1.86
N GLY A 292 20.14 4.64 2.29
CA GLY A 292 19.54 5.80 2.96
C GLY A 292 19.16 6.96 2.04
N THR A 293 19.19 6.79 0.72
CA THR A 293 18.76 7.82 -0.24
C THR A 293 17.72 7.27 -1.20
N TRP A 294 16.84 8.14 -1.71
CA TRP A 294 15.88 7.76 -2.73
C TRP A 294 16.54 7.74 -4.10
N LEU A 295 16.38 6.65 -4.84
CA LEU A 295 16.80 6.58 -6.24
C LEU A 295 15.93 7.48 -7.13
N PRO A 296 16.38 7.77 -8.37
CA PRO A 296 15.55 8.49 -9.34
C PRO A 296 14.18 7.84 -9.53
N GLN A 297 13.16 8.66 -9.78
CA GLN A 297 11.82 8.16 -10.07
C GLN A 297 11.78 7.35 -11.38
N GLN A 298 10.89 6.37 -11.42
CA GLN A 298 10.61 5.55 -12.58
C GLN A 298 9.10 5.59 -12.86
N PRO A 299 8.68 6.01 -14.07
CA PRO A 299 7.27 6.01 -14.43
C PRO A 299 6.76 4.60 -14.72
N LEU A 300 5.52 4.30 -14.31
CA LEU A 300 4.76 3.10 -14.69
C LEU A 300 3.58 3.54 -15.57
N ASN A 301 3.90 3.91 -16.82
CA ASN A 301 2.95 4.54 -17.74
C ASN A 301 1.72 3.67 -18.06
N ASP A 302 1.81 2.36 -17.85
CA ASP A 302 0.74 1.38 -18.02
C ASP A 302 -0.22 1.29 -16.82
N ARG A 303 0.13 1.89 -15.67
CA ARG A 303 -0.67 1.90 -14.44
C ARG A 303 -1.28 3.28 -14.24
N ARG A 304 -2.60 3.33 -14.12
CA ARG A 304 -3.35 4.58 -13.97
C ARG A 304 -4.36 4.51 -12.81
N THR A 305 -4.41 5.56 -12.01
CA THR A 305 -5.33 5.69 -10.87
C THR A 305 -5.64 7.16 -10.60
N ASP A 306 -6.89 7.45 -10.23
CA ASP A 306 -7.28 8.78 -9.75
C ASP A 306 -7.05 8.94 -8.24
N LEU A 307 -6.79 7.83 -7.55
CA LEU A 307 -6.53 7.74 -6.12
C LEU A 307 -5.06 7.39 -5.84
N ALA A 308 -4.65 7.48 -4.58
CA ALA A 308 -3.36 6.97 -4.15
C ALA A 308 -3.24 5.45 -4.44
N PRO A 309 -2.10 4.95 -4.95
CA PRO A 309 -1.83 3.52 -5.00
C PRO A 309 -1.61 2.96 -3.59
N ALA A 310 -1.54 1.64 -3.46
CA ALA A 310 -1.20 0.94 -2.22
C ALA A 310 -0.01 0.01 -2.45
N LEU A 311 0.84 -0.16 -1.43
CA LEU A 311 1.97 -1.09 -1.45
C LEU A 311 1.94 -2.01 -0.22
N GLY A 312 2.44 -3.25 -0.34
CA GLY A 312 2.56 -4.20 0.78
C GLY A 312 3.48 -5.42 0.57
#